data_AF-A0A962G290-F1
#
_entry.id   AF-A0A962G290-F1
#
_cell.length_a   1.000
_cell.length_b   1.000
_cell.length_c   1.000
_cell.angle_alpha   90.00
_cell.angle_beta   90.00
_cell.angle_gamma   90.00
#
_symmetry.space_group_name_H-M   'P 1'
#
loop_
_entity.id
_entity.type
_entity.pdbx_description
1 polymer ?
#
loop_
_entity_poly.entity_id
_entity_poly.type
_entity_poly.pdbx_seq_one_letter_code
_entity_poly.pdbx_strand_id
1 'polypeptide(L)'
;HRSDRLPPGFNVLFFGHFAMLDEKDFMERMAAVMQPGQAYETVVRDVYSLGSYLAHHKYPYLRLSYLFFIAGFVLACLVAGVELALA
;
A
#
# COMPACT_ATOMS: atom_id res chain seq x y z
N HIS A 1 16.89 -17.05 22.62
CA HIS A 1 17.74 -15.85 22.43
C HIS A 1 17.92 -15.55 20.94
N ARG A 2 16.88 -15.03 20.27
CA ARG A 2 16.98 -14.43 18.93
C ARG A 2 16.46 -12.99 19.04
N SER A 3 17.41 -12.07 19.18
CA SER A 3 17.27 -10.60 19.16
C SER A 3 15.97 -10.02 19.73
N ASP A 4 15.98 -9.70 21.02
CA ASP A 4 14.89 -8.99 21.72
C ASP A 4 14.75 -7.50 21.30
N ARG A 5 15.40 -7.07 20.21
CA ARG A 5 15.33 -5.69 19.69
C ARG A 5 14.88 -5.69 18.24
N LEU A 6 13.67 -5.18 18.03
CA LEU A 6 13.14 -4.85 16.71
C LEU A 6 13.91 -3.65 16.11
N PRO A 7 14.01 -3.55 14.78
CA PRO A 7 14.51 -2.35 14.13
C PRO A 7 13.72 -1.12 14.58
N PRO A 8 14.37 0.05 14.73
CA PRO A 8 13.66 1.28 15.01
C PRO A 8 12.61 1.53 13.91
N GLY A 9 11.35 1.72 14.31
CA GLY A 9 10.22 1.90 13.38
C GLY A 9 9.47 0.63 12.98
N PHE A 10 9.78 -0.53 13.57
CA PHE A 10 9.01 -1.75 13.33
C PHE A 10 7.57 -1.61 13.88
N ASN A 11 6.61 -1.62 12.97
CA ASN A 11 5.19 -1.66 13.28
C ASN A 11 4.64 -3.10 13.20
N VAL A 12 4.19 -3.65 14.34
CA VAL A 12 3.64 -5.02 14.44
C VAL A 12 2.30 -5.17 13.70
N LEU A 13 1.56 -4.08 13.47
CA LEU A 13 0.31 -4.12 12.69
C LEU A 13 0.56 -4.09 11.18
N PHE A 14 1.75 -3.66 10.74
CA PHE A 14 2.05 -3.55 9.34
C PHE A 14 2.34 -4.93 8.73
N PHE A 15 1.56 -5.28 7.70
CA PHE A 15 1.68 -6.55 6.98
C PHE A 15 3.11 -6.92 6.59
N GLY A 16 3.87 -6.00 5.99
CA GLY A 16 5.23 -6.31 5.53
C GLY A 16 6.18 -6.64 6.68
N HIS A 17 5.90 -6.19 7.90
CA HIS A 17 6.71 -6.44 9.08
C HIS A 17 6.27 -7.71 9.80
N PHE A 18 4.96 -7.89 10.07
CA PHE A 18 4.51 -9.09 10.78
C PHE A 18 4.64 -10.37 9.94
N ALA A 19 4.61 -10.29 8.60
CA ALA A 19 4.83 -11.44 7.73
C ALA A 19 6.24 -12.06 7.90
N MET A 20 7.16 -11.35 8.56
CA MET A 20 8.49 -11.84 8.92
C MET A 20 8.54 -12.58 10.27
N LEU A 21 7.44 -12.56 11.04
CA LEU A 21 7.32 -13.18 12.36
C LEU A 21 6.61 -14.54 12.26
N ASP A 22 6.92 -15.45 13.19
CA ASP A 22 6.10 -16.64 13.41
C ASP A 22 4.82 -16.26 14.19
N GLU A 23 3.81 -17.14 14.16
CA GLU A 23 2.51 -16.87 14.79
C GLU A 23 2.64 -16.63 16.30
N LYS A 24 3.49 -17.40 16.99
CA LYS A 24 3.67 -17.28 18.43
C LYS A 24 4.32 -15.94 18.81
N ASP A 25 5.39 -15.57 18.11
CA ASP A 25 6.11 -14.31 18.28
C ASP A 25 5.19 -13.12 17.94
N PHE A 26 4.36 -13.25 16.92
CA PHE A 26 3.37 -12.23 16.57
C PHE A 26 2.36 -12.03 17.70
N MET A 27 1.78 -13.11 18.24
CA MET A 27 0.79 -13.05 19.30
C MET A 27 1.35 -12.42 20.58
N GLU A 28 2.56 -12.82 21.01
CA GLU A 28 3.23 -12.23 22.18
C GLU A 28 3.50 -10.73 22.00
N ARG A 29 3.98 -10.33 20.82
CA ARG A 29 4.31 -8.93 20.52
C ARG A 29 3.06 -8.07 20.35
N MET A 30 2.00 -8.60 19.73
CA MET A 30 0.74 -7.89 19.56
C MET A 30 0.08 -7.62 20.91
N ALA A 31 0.09 -8.61 21.82
CA ALA A 31 -0.44 -8.44 23.18
C ALA A 31 0.29 -7.33 23.96
N ALA A 32 1.61 -7.20 23.77
CA ALA A 32 2.41 -6.15 24.41
C ALA A 32 2.06 -4.74 23.90
N VAL A 33 1.71 -4.61 22.61
CA VAL A 33 1.39 -3.33 21.98
C VAL A 33 -0.08 -2.94 22.17
N MET A 34 -0.97 -3.91 22.39
CA MET A 34 -2.41 -3.68 22.58
C MET A 34 -2.80 -3.23 24.00
N GLN A 35 -1.83 -2.79 24.81
CA GLN A 35 -2.08 -2.24 26.14
C GLN A 35 -2.93 -0.96 26.05
N PRO A 36 -3.89 -0.74 26.99
CA PRO A 36 -4.76 0.43 26.97
C PRO A 36 -3.93 1.73 26.95
N GLY A 37 -4.19 2.59 25.97
CA GLY A 37 -3.46 3.84 25.72
C GLY A 37 -2.49 3.78 24.52
N GLN A 38 -1.77 2.68 24.31
CA GLN A 38 -0.80 2.53 23.21
C GLN A 38 -1.39 1.86 21.96
N ALA A 39 -2.46 1.08 22.14
CA ALA A 39 -3.16 0.43 21.03
C ALA A 39 -3.66 1.42 19.97
N TYR A 40 -4.27 2.53 20.42
CA TYR A 40 -4.85 3.53 19.51
C TYR A 40 -3.80 4.22 18.65
N GLU A 41 -2.71 4.69 19.26
CA GLU A 41 -1.59 5.31 18.54
C GLU A 41 -0.99 4.35 17.51
N THR A 42 -0.84 3.08 17.87
CA THR A 42 -0.29 2.06 16.98
C THR A 42 -1.20 1.81 15.77
N VAL A 43 -2.51 1.72 15.98
CA VAL A 43 -3.50 1.58 14.90
C VAL A 43 -3.48 2.80 13.98
N VAL A 44 -3.47 4.02 14.53
CA VAL A 44 -3.43 5.25 13.73
C VAL A 44 -2.14 5.34 12.90
N ARG A 45 -1.00 4.98 13.48
CA ARG A 45 0.29 4.94 12.77
C ARG A 45 0.29 3.92 11.64
N ASP A 46 -0.34 2.77 11.86
CA ASP A 46 -0.50 1.74 10.83
C ASP A 46 -1.32 2.25 9.64
N VAL A 47 -2.50 2.81 9.91
CA VAL A 47 -3.38 3.37 8.87
C VAL A 47 -2.66 4.46 8.06
N TYR A 48 -1.94 5.36 8.72
CA TYR A 48 -1.15 6.38 8.04
C TYR A 48 -0.05 5.76 7.15
N SER A 49 0.68 4.77 7.67
CA SER A 49 1.74 4.10 6.91
C SER A 49 1.21 3.38 5.67
N LEU A 50 0.06 2.69 5.81
CA LEU A 50 -0.61 1.99 4.72
C LEU A 50 -1.10 2.99 3.65
N GLY A 51 -1.75 4.08 4.08
CA GLY A 51 -2.22 5.14 3.18
C GLY A 51 -1.08 5.78 2.39
N SER A 52 0.03 6.11 3.06
CA SER A 52 1.21 6.69 2.42
C SER A 52 1.85 5.72 1.41
N TYR A 53 1.96 4.44 1.77
CA TYR A 53 2.51 3.42 0.87
C TYR A 53 1.66 3.25 -0.38
N LEU A 54 0.34 3.15 -0.26
CA LEU A 54 -0.56 3.05 -1.41
C LEU A 54 -0.43 4.26 -2.35
N ALA A 55 -0.41 5.47 -1.77
CA ALA A 55 -0.29 6.71 -2.53
C ALA A 55 1.02 6.80 -3.31
N HIS A 56 2.14 6.38 -2.71
CA HIS A 56 3.46 6.54 -3.31
C HIS A 56 3.91 5.36 -4.17
N HIS A 57 3.49 4.12 -3.84
CA HIS A 57 4.02 2.92 -4.50
C HIS A 57 3.00 2.21 -5.38
N LYS A 58 1.69 2.35 -5.17
CA LYS A 58 0.68 1.63 -5.99
C LYS A 58 -0.03 2.54 -6.98
N TYR A 59 -0.46 3.71 -6.53
CA TYR A 59 -1.22 4.65 -7.35
C TYR A 59 -0.46 5.31 -8.52
N PRO A 60 0.86 5.58 -8.49
CA PRO A 60 1.50 6.16 -9.66
C PRO A 60 1.49 5.19 -10.86
N TYR A 61 1.68 3.89 -10.62
CA TYR A 61 1.60 2.89 -11.69
C TYR A 61 0.18 2.74 -12.23
N LEU A 62 -0.82 2.75 -11.34
CA LEU A 62 -2.22 2.67 -11.76
C LEU A 62 -2.62 3.90 -12.60
N ARG A 63 -2.16 5.09 -12.20
CA ARG A 63 -2.36 6.33 -12.95
C ARG A 63 -1.66 6.27 -14.31
N LEU A 64 -0.47 5.69 -14.39
CA LEU A 64 0.26 5.53 -15.65
C LEU A 64 -0.48 4.57 -16.60
N SER A 65 -0.93 3.42 -16.12
CA SER A 65 -1.74 2.48 -16.91
C SER A 65 -3.03 3.12 -17.42
N TYR A 66 -3.69 3.91 -16.57
CA TYR A 66 -4.89 4.67 -16.95
C TYR A 66 -4.60 5.71 -18.04
N LEU A 67 -3.47 6.43 -17.94
CA LEU A 67 -3.07 7.41 -18.94
C LEU A 67 -2.79 6.76 -20.30
N PHE A 68 -2.07 5.63 -20.33
CA PHE A 68 -1.83 4.88 -21.57
C PHE A 68 -3.12 4.36 -22.20
N PHE A 69 -4.03 3.84 -21.37
CA PHE A 69 -5.33 3.38 -21.85
C PHE A 69 -6.14 4.51 -22.49
N ILE A 70 -6.25 5.66 -21.82
CA ILE A 70 -6.99 6.81 -22.37
C ILE A 70 -6.31 7.38 -23.61
N ALA A 71 -4.99 7.53 -23.60
CA ALA A 71 -4.27 8.05 -24.76
C ALA A 71 -4.49 7.15 -25.99
N GLY A 72 -4.43 5.83 -25.81
CA GLY A 72 -4.74 4.87 -26.87
C GLY A 72 -6.20 4.96 -27.34
N PHE A 73 -7.14 5.08 -26.41
CA PHE A 73 -8.56 5.22 -26.75
C PHE A 73 -8.85 6.51 -27.54
N VAL A 74 -8.32 7.65 -27.09
CA VAL A 74 -8.48 8.93 -27.79
C VAL A 74 -7.86 8.88 -29.18
N LEU A 75 -6.65 8.32 -29.32
CA LEU A 75 -6.01 8.15 -30.62
C LEU A 75 -6.85 7.28 -31.56
N ALA A 76 -7.38 6.17 -31.06
CA ALA A 76 -8.26 5.29 -31.85
C ALA A 76 -9.55 6.02 -32.30
N CYS A 77 -10.19 6.78 -31.41
CA CYS A 77 -11.35 7.60 -31.74
C CYS A 77 -11.03 8.67 -32.80
N LEU A 78 -9.87 9.33 -32.70
CA LEU A 78 -9.44 10.33 -33.69
C LEU A 78 -9.23 9.71 -35.06
N VAL A 79 -8.52 8.57 -35.13
CA VAL A 79 -8.29 7.86 -36.40
C VAL A 79 -9.62 7.43 -37.01
N ALA A 80 -10.50 6.80 -36.24
CA ALA A 80 -11.82 6.39 -36.71
C ALA A 80 -12.69 7.57 -37.17
N GLY A 81 -12.61 8.71 -36.48
CA GLY A 81 -13.32 9.93 -36.86
C GLY A 81 -12.79 10.56 -38.15
N VAL A 82 -11.47 10.56 -38.36
CA VAL A 82 -10.85 11.05 -39.60
C VAL A 82 -11.21 10.16 -40.79
N GLU A 83 -11.14 8.84 -40.63
CA GLU A 83 -11.60 7.87 -41.64
C GLU A 83 -13.07 8.13 -42.02
N LEU A 84 -13.95 8.31 -41.03
CA LEU A 84 -15.36 8.62 -41.29
C LEU A 84 -15.58 9.97 -41.98
N ALA A 85 -14.73 10.97 -41.70
CA ALA A 85 -14.85 12.30 -42.31
C ALA A 85 -14.30 12.36 -43.74
N LEU A 86 -13.40 11.44 -44.10
CA LEU A 86 -12.84 11.29 -45.45
C LEU A 86 -13.67 10.36 -46.34
N ALA A 87 -14.50 9.50 -45.74
CA ALA A 87 -15.47 8.63 -46.41
C ALA A 87 -16.75 9.38 -46.83
#